data_AF-A0A182SY59-F1
#
_entry.id   AF-A0A182SY59-F1
#
_cell.length_a   1.000
_cell.length_b   1.000
_cell.length_c   1.000
_cell.angle_alpha   90.00
_cell.angle_beta   90.00
_cell.angle_gamma   90.00
#
_symmetry.space_group_name_H-M   'P 1'
#
loop_
_entity.id
_entity.type
_entity.pdbx_description
1 polymer ?
#
loop_
_entity_poly.entity_id
_entity_poly.type
_entity_poly.pdbx_seq_one_letter_code
_entity_poly.pdbx_strand_id
1 'polypeptide(L)'
;MSCAWKNHNCRIGLIVGTGSNACYVERVENCDLFDGPKAGPNIKKHVLINTEWGAFGDDGALDFVRTEYDREIDQHSINPGRQLQEKMISGMYMGELARLAIVRFTKAGLLFGGVGSDILFKRGQFFTKYVSEIESDKPGTYYNCREVLEELGLEHATDEDCANVRYICECVSSRAAHLVSAGIAALINKMDETSVTVGVDGSVYRFHPKFHDLMVQKIRQFVKPHISFDLMLSEDGSGRGAALVAAVACREAQ
;
A
#
# COMPACT_ATOMS: atom_id res chain seq x y z
N MET A 1 -2.36 10.31 -14.71
CA MET A 1 -2.91 10.68 -16.05
C MET A 1 -4.34 10.20 -16.27
N SER A 2 -4.65 8.89 -16.16
CA SER A 2 -6.02 8.38 -16.37
C SER A 2 -7.09 9.07 -15.49
N CYS A 3 -6.87 9.17 -14.17
CA CYS A 3 -7.79 9.88 -13.28
C CYS A 3 -7.84 11.40 -13.56
N ALA A 4 -6.70 12.01 -13.93
CA ALA A 4 -6.61 13.44 -14.23
C ALA A 4 -7.44 13.86 -15.45
N TRP A 5 -7.72 12.93 -16.37
CA TRP A 5 -8.64 13.16 -17.47
C TRP A 5 -10.10 13.33 -17.02
N LYS A 6 -10.52 12.60 -15.96
CA LYS A 6 -11.87 12.68 -15.40
C LYS A 6 -11.98 13.78 -14.33
N ASN A 7 -10.91 14.01 -13.56
CA ASN A 7 -10.87 14.96 -12.45
C ASN A 7 -9.61 15.83 -12.53
N HIS A 8 -9.79 17.11 -12.86
CA HIS A 8 -8.70 18.07 -13.01
C HIS A 8 -7.93 18.38 -11.72
N ASN A 9 -8.46 18.01 -10.55
CA ASN A 9 -7.76 18.14 -9.26
C ASN A 9 -6.86 16.92 -8.97
N CYS A 10 -6.83 15.92 -9.85
CA CYS A 10 -5.92 14.79 -9.70
C CYS A 10 -4.46 15.25 -9.84
N ARG A 11 -3.72 15.19 -8.74
CA ARG A 11 -2.30 15.58 -8.68
C ARG A 11 -1.37 14.44 -8.27
N ILE A 12 -1.91 13.37 -7.70
CA ILE A 12 -1.15 12.19 -7.26
C ILE A 12 -1.73 10.95 -7.93
N GLY A 13 -0.85 10.06 -8.40
CA GLY A 13 -1.17 8.68 -8.73
C GLY A 13 -0.55 7.75 -7.69
N LEU A 14 -1.32 6.79 -7.18
CA LEU A 14 -0.90 5.84 -6.17
C LEU A 14 -1.20 4.42 -6.63
N ILE A 15 -0.23 3.52 -6.46
CA ILE A 15 -0.42 2.07 -6.56
C ILE A 15 -0.25 1.44 -5.17
N VAL A 16 -1.23 0.63 -4.76
CA VAL A 16 -1.15 -0.30 -3.63
C VAL A 16 -1.70 -1.66 -4.06
N GLY A 17 -0.82 -2.48 -4.63
CA GLY A 17 -1.13 -3.81 -5.15
C GLY A 17 -0.02 -4.78 -4.78
N THR A 18 0.49 -5.56 -5.75
CA THR A 18 1.68 -6.40 -5.55
C THR A 18 2.88 -5.59 -5.06
N GLY A 19 3.09 -4.41 -5.63
CA GLY A 19 4.03 -3.40 -5.13
C GLY A 19 3.30 -2.15 -4.61
N SER A 20 4.06 -1.17 -4.17
CA SER A 20 3.55 0.16 -3.84
C SER A 20 4.46 1.26 -4.35
N ASN A 21 3.88 2.21 -5.09
CA ASN A 21 4.58 3.38 -5.59
C ASN A 21 3.61 4.57 -5.72
N ALA A 22 4.13 5.78 -5.71
CA ALA A 22 3.39 6.99 -6.04
C ALA A 22 4.11 7.87 -7.06
N CYS A 23 3.34 8.63 -7.80
CA CYS A 23 3.82 9.74 -8.60
C CYS A 23 2.99 10.99 -8.32
N TYR A 24 3.56 12.16 -8.52
CA TYR A 24 2.87 13.43 -8.28
C TYR A 24 3.31 14.52 -9.25
N VAL A 25 2.51 15.58 -9.32
CA VAL A 25 2.83 16.81 -10.06
C VAL A 25 3.72 17.70 -9.20
N GLU A 26 4.91 18.01 -9.67
CA GLU A 26 5.86 18.90 -9.02
C GLU A 26 6.07 20.17 -9.86
N ARG A 27 6.36 21.29 -9.21
CA ARG A 27 6.78 22.53 -9.87
C ARG A 27 8.23 22.40 -10.32
N VAL A 28 8.51 22.76 -11.57
CA VAL A 28 9.85 22.64 -12.15
C VAL A 28 10.90 23.45 -11.37
N GLU A 29 10.52 24.56 -10.73
CA GLU A 29 11.41 25.34 -9.87
C GLU A 29 11.93 24.59 -8.64
N ASN A 30 11.24 23.52 -8.21
CA ASN A 30 11.67 22.66 -7.10
C ASN A 30 12.57 21.51 -7.57
N CYS A 31 12.83 21.38 -8.87
CA CYS A 31 13.56 20.28 -9.48
C CYS A 31 14.96 20.73 -9.92
N ASP A 32 15.91 20.76 -9.00
CA ASP A 32 17.29 21.22 -9.27
C ASP A 32 17.97 20.41 -10.39
N LEU A 33 17.66 19.12 -10.47
CA LEU A 33 18.20 18.18 -11.46
C LEU A 33 17.45 18.18 -12.80
N PHE A 34 16.39 18.97 -12.95
CA PHE A 34 15.65 19.05 -14.21
C PHE A 34 16.47 19.82 -15.26
N ASP A 35 16.72 19.16 -16.38
CA ASP A 35 17.56 19.60 -17.50
C ASP A 35 16.77 20.23 -18.66
N GLY A 36 15.45 20.42 -18.49
CA GLY A 36 14.60 21.07 -19.48
C GLY A 36 14.77 22.60 -19.56
N PRO A 37 14.11 23.25 -20.55
CA PRO A 37 14.24 24.70 -20.77
C PRO A 37 13.80 25.51 -19.54
N LYS A 38 14.73 26.31 -18.98
CA LYS A 38 14.49 27.15 -17.78
C LYS A 38 13.98 28.57 -18.10
N ALA A 39 13.93 28.94 -19.38
CA ALA A 39 13.42 30.22 -19.88
C ALA A 39 12.89 30.08 -21.31
N GLY A 40 12.12 31.07 -21.76
CA GLY A 40 11.55 31.12 -23.12
C GLY A 40 10.14 30.54 -23.24
N PRO A 41 9.57 30.52 -24.47
CA PRO A 41 8.17 30.18 -24.70
C PRO A 41 7.83 28.72 -24.37
N ASN A 42 8.83 27.84 -24.24
CA ASN A 42 8.66 26.40 -24.01
C ASN A 42 8.87 26.00 -22.54
N ILE A 43 8.86 26.95 -21.59
CA ILE A 43 9.04 26.65 -20.17
C ILE A 43 7.86 25.82 -19.64
N LYS A 44 8.14 24.61 -19.15
CA LYS A 44 7.16 23.78 -18.45
C LYS A 44 7.12 24.24 -16.99
N LYS A 45 5.93 24.56 -16.47
CA LYS A 45 5.75 24.93 -15.05
C LYS A 45 5.74 23.72 -14.12
N HIS A 46 5.35 22.57 -14.65
CA HIS A 46 5.19 21.34 -13.89
C HIS A 46 5.86 20.16 -14.58
N VAL A 47 6.29 19.19 -13.77
CA VAL A 47 6.82 17.89 -14.19
C VAL A 47 6.17 16.80 -13.34
N LEU A 48 6.02 15.60 -13.90
CA LEU A 48 5.60 14.44 -13.12
C LEU A 48 6.82 13.77 -12.52
N ILE A 49 6.83 13.61 -11.20
CA ILE A 49 7.86 12.86 -10.48
C ILE A 49 7.33 11.48 -10.17
N ASN A 50 7.99 10.46 -10.70
CA ASN A 50 7.87 9.10 -10.20
C ASN A 50 8.76 8.97 -8.95
N THR A 51 8.17 8.72 -7.79
CA THR A 51 8.91 8.76 -6.52
C THR A 51 9.78 7.53 -6.31
N GLU A 52 9.37 6.37 -6.85
CA GLU A 52 9.94 5.06 -6.52
C GLU A 52 10.10 4.90 -5.00
N TRP A 53 9.08 5.33 -4.25
CA TRP A 53 9.17 5.45 -2.77
C TRP A 53 9.34 4.12 -2.05
N GLY A 54 9.25 2.99 -2.75
CA GLY A 54 9.37 1.66 -2.15
C GLY A 54 10.71 1.50 -1.42
N ALA A 55 11.76 2.19 -1.89
CA ALA A 55 13.10 2.22 -1.31
C ALA A 55 13.25 3.14 -0.08
N PHE A 56 12.22 3.88 0.33
CA PHE A 56 12.31 4.68 1.54
C PHE A 56 12.58 3.79 2.75
N GLY A 57 13.54 4.19 3.58
CA GLY A 57 14.00 3.42 4.73
C GLY A 57 15.15 2.45 4.44
N ASP A 58 15.55 2.23 3.18
CA ASP A 58 16.74 1.43 2.80
C ASP A 58 18.03 1.94 3.47
N ASP A 59 18.07 3.23 3.84
CA ASP A 59 19.15 3.91 4.55
C ASP A 59 19.04 3.84 6.09
N GLY A 60 18.05 3.11 6.62
CA GLY A 60 17.77 2.98 8.05
C GLY A 60 16.74 3.98 8.58
N ALA A 61 16.22 4.91 7.76
CA ALA A 61 15.24 5.92 8.21
C ALA A 61 13.94 5.32 8.79
N LEU A 62 13.61 4.07 8.47
CA LEU A 62 12.43 3.37 8.96
C LEU A 62 12.72 2.29 10.01
N ASP A 63 13.96 2.16 10.51
CA ASP A 63 14.30 1.07 11.42
C ASP A 63 13.52 1.10 12.75
N PHE A 64 13.07 2.28 13.17
CA PHE A 64 12.27 2.48 14.37
C PHE A 64 10.83 1.93 14.26
N VAL A 65 10.31 1.72 13.04
CA VAL A 65 8.98 1.12 12.81
C VAL A 65 9.04 -0.33 12.34
N ARG A 66 10.22 -0.81 11.95
CA ARG A 66 10.41 -2.19 11.51
C ARG A 66 10.38 -3.13 12.70
N THR A 67 9.58 -4.18 12.60
CA THR A 67 9.50 -5.29 13.56
C THR A 67 10.50 -6.39 13.20
N GLU A 68 10.63 -7.41 14.05
CA GLU A 68 11.35 -8.63 13.72
C GLU A 68 10.75 -9.35 12.48
N TYR A 69 9.44 -9.27 12.27
CA TYR A 69 8.76 -9.89 11.13
C TYR A 69 9.15 -9.21 9.81
N ASP A 70 9.24 -7.87 9.81
CA ASP A 70 9.69 -7.11 8.65
C ASP A 70 11.15 -7.42 8.29
N ARG A 71 12.00 -7.62 9.32
CA ARG A 71 13.40 -8.01 9.14
C ARG A 71 13.50 -9.43 8.60
N GLU A 72 12.70 -10.36 9.09
CA GLU A 72 12.67 -11.74 8.58
C GLU A 72 12.21 -11.81 7.12
N ILE A 73 11.18 -11.05 6.74
CA ILE A 73 10.75 -10.94 5.35
C ILE A 73 11.85 -10.38 4.47
N ASP A 74 12.49 -9.30 4.90
CA ASP A 74 13.53 -8.63 4.14
C ASP A 74 14.75 -9.54 3.91
N GLN A 75 15.24 -10.20 4.97
CA GLN A 75 16.38 -11.14 4.90
C GLN A 75 16.17 -12.26 3.89
N HIS A 76 14.95 -12.76 3.76
CA HIS A 76 14.62 -13.85 2.84
C HIS A 76 13.98 -13.37 1.53
N SER A 77 13.93 -12.07 1.27
CA SER A 77 13.39 -11.53 0.02
C SER A 77 14.35 -11.70 -1.16
N ILE A 78 13.88 -11.42 -2.37
CA ILE A 78 14.70 -11.44 -3.60
C ILE A 78 15.79 -10.35 -3.54
N ASN A 79 15.53 -9.27 -2.81
CA ASN A 79 16.34 -8.07 -2.72
C ASN A 79 16.53 -7.62 -1.26
N PRO A 80 17.30 -8.36 -0.43
CA PRO A 80 17.53 -7.99 0.96
C PRO A 80 18.13 -6.58 1.11
N GLY A 81 17.64 -5.81 2.10
CA GLY A 81 18.06 -4.43 2.35
C GLY A 81 17.55 -3.40 1.34
N ARG A 82 16.62 -3.80 0.45
CA ARG A 82 16.00 -2.93 -0.56
C ARG A 82 14.49 -2.93 -0.46
N GLN A 83 13.85 -1.89 -0.97
CA GLN A 83 12.39 -1.80 -1.03
C GLN A 83 11.73 -1.93 0.35
N LEU A 84 12.36 -1.39 1.39
CA LEU A 84 11.95 -1.63 2.78
C LEU A 84 10.56 -1.06 3.10
N GLN A 85 10.20 0.12 2.58
CA GLN A 85 8.85 0.65 2.74
C GLN A 85 7.81 -0.21 2.02
N GLU A 86 8.10 -0.63 0.78
CA GLU A 86 7.20 -1.48 0.01
C GLU A 86 6.92 -2.82 0.71
N LYS A 87 7.95 -3.44 1.30
CA LYS A 87 7.84 -4.69 2.08
C LYS A 87 6.90 -4.59 3.28
N MET A 88 6.73 -3.40 3.83
CA MET A 88 5.83 -3.18 4.96
C MET A 88 4.37 -2.91 4.56
N ILE A 89 4.11 -2.73 3.25
CA ILE A 89 2.84 -2.21 2.73
C ILE A 89 2.18 -3.18 1.76
N SER A 90 2.94 -3.70 0.79
CA SER A 90 2.36 -4.23 -0.43
C SER A 90 1.75 -5.63 -0.26
N GLY A 91 0.87 -5.97 -1.19
CA GLY A 91 0.23 -7.27 -1.24
C GLY A 91 1.16 -8.43 -1.57
N MET A 92 2.41 -8.19 -1.95
CA MET A 92 3.41 -9.26 -2.05
C MET A 92 3.84 -9.78 -0.66
N TYR A 93 3.76 -8.95 0.38
CA TYR A 93 4.32 -9.24 1.70
C TYR A 93 3.30 -9.27 2.83
N MET A 94 2.14 -8.62 2.65
CA MET A 94 1.09 -8.51 3.67
C MET A 94 0.65 -9.87 4.25
N GLY A 95 0.36 -10.85 3.39
CA GLY A 95 -0.01 -12.19 3.86
C GLY A 95 1.11 -12.89 4.63
N GLU A 96 2.37 -12.74 4.19
CA GLU A 96 3.52 -13.34 4.87
C GLU A 96 3.80 -12.69 6.23
N LEU A 97 3.58 -11.37 6.37
CA LEU A 97 3.66 -10.69 7.66
C LEU A 97 2.66 -11.28 8.66
N ALA A 98 1.40 -11.46 8.22
CA ALA A 98 0.37 -12.09 9.05
C ALA A 98 0.76 -13.54 9.40
N ARG A 99 1.25 -14.32 8.44
CA ARG A 99 1.71 -15.70 8.67
C ARG A 99 2.78 -15.80 9.73
N LEU A 100 3.80 -14.94 9.67
CA LEU A 100 4.92 -14.99 10.62
C LEU A 100 4.45 -14.73 12.05
N ALA A 101 3.52 -13.79 12.23
CA ALA A 101 2.88 -13.55 13.53
C ALA A 101 2.06 -14.76 13.99
N ILE A 102 1.22 -15.32 13.12
CA ILE A 102 0.40 -16.52 13.42
C ILE A 102 1.31 -17.69 13.82
N VAL A 103 2.33 -18.01 13.02
CA VAL A 103 3.30 -19.08 13.31
C VAL A 103 4.00 -18.88 14.64
N ARG A 104 4.39 -17.65 14.96
CA ARG A 104 5.05 -17.36 16.25
C ARG A 104 4.10 -17.63 17.41
N PHE A 105 2.87 -17.15 17.35
CA PHE A 105 1.89 -17.36 18.41
C PHE A 105 1.45 -18.82 18.52
N THR A 106 1.36 -19.55 17.41
CA THR A 106 1.14 -21.00 17.42
C THR A 106 2.30 -21.70 18.13
N LYS A 107 3.56 -21.42 17.76
CA LYS A 107 4.74 -22.04 18.42
C LYS A 107 4.85 -21.69 19.91
N ALA A 108 4.30 -20.56 20.32
CA ALA A 108 4.23 -20.14 21.72
C ALA A 108 3.07 -20.79 22.51
N GLY A 109 2.22 -21.60 21.87
CA GLY A 109 1.03 -22.19 22.50
C GLY A 109 -0.14 -21.21 22.70
N LEU A 110 -0.06 -20.01 22.11
CA LEU A 110 -1.06 -18.94 22.25
C LEU A 110 -2.14 -18.97 21.14
N LEU A 111 -1.87 -19.67 20.04
CA LEU A 111 -2.85 -19.98 19.00
C LEU A 111 -2.91 -21.48 18.78
N PHE A 112 -4.10 -21.97 18.46
CA PHE A 112 -4.39 -23.34 18.06
C PHE A 112 -3.88 -24.39 19.07
N GLY A 113 -3.81 -24.01 20.36
CA GLY A 113 -3.26 -24.86 21.43
C GLY A 113 -1.81 -25.32 21.21
N GLY A 114 -1.03 -24.61 20.40
CA GLY A 114 0.34 -25.02 20.05
C GLY A 114 0.44 -25.89 18.80
N VAL A 115 -0.68 -26.29 18.19
CA VAL A 115 -0.73 -27.24 17.09
C VAL A 115 -1.01 -26.50 15.78
N GLY A 116 0.06 -26.32 14.99
CA GLY A 116 -0.03 -25.80 13.62
C GLY A 116 -0.17 -26.90 12.57
N SER A 117 0.07 -26.54 11.32
CA SER A 117 0.07 -27.45 10.17
C SER A 117 1.32 -27.26 9.30
N ASP A 118 1.65 -28.26 8.48
CA ASP A 118 2.75 -28.16 7.52
C ASP A 118 2.55 -27.01 6.52
N ILE A 119 1.28 -26.74 6.16
CA ILE A 119 0.90 -25.66 5.25
C ILE A 119 1.16 -24.30 5.90
N LEU A 120 0.72 -24.09 7.15
CA LEU A 120 0.96 -22.84 7.90
C LEU A 120 2.46 -22.56 8.05
N PHE A 121 3.26 -23.59 8.32
CA PHE A 121 4.71 -23.43 8.52
C PHE A 121 5.49 -23.18 7.23
N LYS A 122 4.90 -23.45 6.07
CA LYS A 122 5.50 -23.17 4.77
C LYS A 122 5.35 -21.69 4.38
N ARG A 123 6.47 -21.07 4.04
CA ARG A 123 6.54 -19.66 3.61
C ARG A 123 5.64 -19.37 2.41
N GLY A 124 4.96 -18.23 2.44
CA GLY A 124 4.13 -17.76 1.35
C GLY A 124 2.84 -18.54 1.14
N GLN A 125 2.43 -19.40 2.08
CA GLN A 125 1.14 -20.10 2.02
C GLN A 125 -0.01 -19.30 2.62
N PHE A 126 0.26 -18.17 3.29
CA PHE A 126 -0.80 -17.25 3.72
C PHE A 126 -0.88 -16.10 2.71
N PHE A 127 -1.86 -16.16 1.82
CA PHE A 127 -2.00 -15.19 0.75
C PHE A 127 -2.60 -13.88 1.24
N THR A 128 -2.27 -12.78 0.58
CA THR A 128 -2.85 -11.45 0.90
C THR A 128 -4.38 -11.42 0.75
N LYS A 129 -4.97 -12.25 -0.13
CA LYS A 129 -6.43 -12.38 -0.21
C LYS A 129 -7.05 -12.85 1.12
N TYR A 130 -6.35 -13.70 1.87
CA TYR A 130 -6.83 -14.21 3.16
C TYR A 130 -6.97 -13.10 4.18
N VAL A 131 -6.04 -12.13 4.20
CA VAL A 131 -6.15 -10.94 5.06
C VAL A 131 -7.45 -10.18 4.75
N SER A 132 -7.74 -9.94 3.47
CA SER A 132 -8.98 -9.27 3.04
C SER A 132 -10.25 -10.07 3.36
N GLU A 133 -10.23 -11.39 3.11
CA GLU A 133 -11.35 -12.30 3.36
C GLU A 133 -11.68 -12.39 4.85
N ILE A 134 -10.67 -12.60 5.70
CA ILE A 134 -10.82 -12.62 7.17
C ILE A 134 -11.38 -11.30 7.70
N GLU A 135 -10.88 -10.17 7.22
CA GLU A 135 -11.37 -8.85 7.65
C GLU A 135 -12.75 -8.48 7.12
N SER A 136 -13.26 -9.20 6.12
CA SER A 136 -14.60 -9.03 5.55
C SER A 136 -15.69 -9.67 6.39
N ASP A 137 -15.33 -10.55 7.33
CA ASP A 137 -16.28 -11.13 8.27
C ASP A 137 -16.94 -10.02 9.12
N LYS A 138 -18.24 -10.14 9.35
CA LYS A 138 -18.96 -9.24 10.25
C LYS A 138 -18.47 -9.43 11.69
N PRO A 139 -18.57 -8.42 12.57
CA PRO A 139 -18.23 -8.57 13.97
C PRO A 139 -18.97 -9.77 14.61
N GLY A 140 -18.22 -10.64 15.30
CA GLY A 140 -18.76 -11.85 15.93
C GLY A 140 -19.02 -13.02 14.98
N THR A 141 -18.62 -12.92 13.71
CA THR A 141 -18.68 -14.03 12.73
C THR A 141 -17.28 -14.34 12.21
N TYR A 142 -17.04 -15.60 11.84
CA TYR A 142 -15.73 -16.10 11.42
C TYR A 142 -15.84 -17.02 10.19
N TYR A 143 -16.79 -16.77 9.28
CA TYR A 143 -17.05 -17.66 8.15
C TYR A 143 -15.83 -17.75 7.23
N ASN A 144 -15.37 -16.60 6.72
CA ASN A 144 -14.22 -16.56 5.83
C ASN A 144 -12.95 -16.98 6.57
N CYS A 145 -12.81 -16.58 7.83
CA CYS A 145 -11.67 -17.00 8.64
C CYS A 145 -11.59 -18.52 8.79
N ARG A 146 -12.71 -19.21 8.97
CA ARG A 146 -12.74 -20.66 9.08
C ARG A 146 -12.40 -21.35 7.76
N GLU A 147 -12.92 -20.86 6.63
CA GLU A 147 -12.55 -21.38 5.31
C GLU A 147 -11.04 -21.26 5.05
N VAL A 148 -10.46 -20.10 5.36
CA VAL A 148 -9.00 -19.89 5.25
C VAL A 148 -8.22 -20.84 6.16
N LEU A 149 -8.65 -21.01 7.41
CA LEU A 149 -7.98 -21.89 8.36
C LEU A 149 -8.09 -23.36 7.95
N GLU A 150 -9.22 -23.77 7.36
CA GLU A 150 -9.41 -25.11 6.78
C GLU A 150 -8.48 -25.33 5.57
N GLU A 151 -8.33 -24.35 4.66
CA GLU A 151 -7.35 -24.40 3.57
C GLU A 151 -5.91 -24.55 4.07
N LEU A 152 -5.63 -24.01 5.27
CA LEU A 152 -4.35 -24.15 5.96
C LEU A 152 -4.24 -25.45 6.78
N GLY A 153 -5.24 -26.32 6.81
CA GLY A 153 -5.24 -27.55 7.60
C GLY A 153 -5.36 -27.31 9.11
N LEU A 154 -6.12 -26.29 9.52
CA LEU A 154 -6.35 -25.88 10.91
C LEU A 154 -7.84 -25.97 11.27
N GLU A 155 -8.48 -27.08 10.91
CA GLU A 155 -9.92 -27.36 11.12
C GLU A 155 -10.31 -27.32 12.62
N HIS A 156 -9.34 -27.54 13.51
CA HIS A 156 -9.52 -27.53 14.97
C HIS A 156 -9.54 -26.13 15.58
N ALA A 157 -9.40 -25.06 14.78
CA ALA A 157 -9.37 -23.69 15.27
C ALA A 157 -10.67 -23.29 15.99
N THR A 158 -10.52 -22.71 17.17
CA THR A 158 -11.62 -22.21 17.99
C THR A 158 -12.11 -20.84 17.49
N ASP A 159 -13.25 -20.37 18.01
CA ASP A 159 -13.70 -18.99 17.75
C ASP A 159 -12.71 -17.94 18.30
N GLU A 160 -12.04 -18.26 19.42
CA GLU A 160 -10.98 -17.42 19.99
C GLU A 160 -9.76 -17.34 19.07
N ASP A 161 -9.35 -18.47 18.48
CA ASP A 161 -8.29 -18.49 17.47
C ASP A 161 -8.67 -17.63 16.26
N CYS A 162 -9.91 -17.74 15.77
CA CYS A 162 -10.40 -16.94 14.65
C CYS A 162 -10.39 -15.43 14.97
N ALA A 163 -10.81 -15.05 16.19
CA ALA A 163 -10.76 -13.66 16.66
C ALA A 163 -9.32 -13.13 16.68
N ASN A 164 -8.38 -13.93 17.19
CA ASN A 164 -6.97 -13.56 17.27
C ASN A 164 -6.30 -13.48 15.89
N VAL A 165 -6.60 -14.42 14.98
CA VAL A 165 -6.12 -14.38 13.59
C VAL A 165 -6.65 -13.14 12.86
N ARG A 166 -7.94 -12.81 13.04
CA ARG A 166 -8.50 -11.56 12.52
C ARG A 166 -7.78 -10.34 13.08
N TYR A 167 -7.51 -10.30 14.39
CA TYR A 167 -6.80 -9.18 15.00
C TYR A 167 -5.38 -9.01 14.42
N ILE A 168 -4.67 -10.11 14.17
CA ILE A 168 -3.35 -10.08 13.51
C ILE A 168 -3.47 -9.48 12.10
N CYS A 169 -4.46 -9.91 11.31
CA CYS A 169 -4.72 -9.37 9.98
C CYS A 169 -4.98 -7.85 10.04
N GLU A 170 -5.85 -7.43 10.97
CA GLU A 170 -6.19 -6.02 11.19
C GLU A 170 -4.96 -5.18 11.58
N CYS A 171 -4.07 -5.70 12.43
CA CYS A 171 -2.82 -5.02 12.77
C CYS A 171 -1.93 -4.81 11.55
N VAL A 172 -1.75 -5.84 10.72
CA VAL A 172 -0.89 -5.78 9.54
C VAL A 172 -1.46 -4.83 8.48
N SER A 173 -2.74 -4.97 8.14
CA SER A 173 -3.40 -4.17 7.11
C SER A 173 -3.55 -2.70 7.54
N SER A 174 -3.89 -2.44 8.82
CA SER A 174 -3.99 -1.07 9.35
C SER A 174 -2.64 -0.37 9.35
N ARG A 175 -1.57 -1.08 9.72
CA ARG A 175 -0.21 -0.55 9.63
C ARG A 175 0.14 -0.19 8.18
N ALA A 176 -0.12 -1.10 7.23
CA ALA A 176 0.14 -0.85 5.81
C ALA A 176 -0.62 0.39 5.31
N ALA A 177 -1.92 0.50 5.61
CA ALA A 177 -2.72 1.67 5.27
C ALA A 177 -2.14 2.96 5.88
N HIS A 178 -1.73 2.92 7.16
CA HIS A 178 -1.15 4.09 7.81
C HIS A 178 0.19 4.53 7.22
N LEU A 179 1.06 3.59 6.85
CA LEU A 179 2.35 3.90 6.22
C LEU A 179 2.17 4.54 4.83
N VAL A 180 1.25 4.01 4.01
CA VAL A 180 0.88 4.64 2.73
C VAL A 180 0.31 6.04 2.96
N SER A 181 -0.60 6.19 3.92
CA SER A 181 -1.20 7.48 4.26
C SER A 181 -0.18 8.53 4.66
N ALA A 182 0.87 8.16 5.40
CA ALA A 182 1.94 9.07 5.75
C ALA A 182 2.68 9.57 4.50
N GLY A 183 3.00 8.67 3.56
CA GLY A 183 3.62 9.04 2.28
C GLY A 183 2.72 9.96 1.44
N ILE A 184 1.43 9.64 1.32
CA ILE A 184 0.46 10.48 0.60
C ILE A 184 0.30 11.85 1.26
N ALA A 185 0.17 11.92 2.58
CA ALA A 185 0.06 13.18 3.29
C ALA A 185 1.32 14.05 3.11
N ALA A 186 2.50 13.44 3.07
CA ALA A 186 3.74 14.15 2.77
C ALA A 186 3.70 14.79 1.37
N LEU A 187 3.25 14.06 0.34
CA LEU A 187 3.11 14.60 -1.02
C LEU A 187 2.06 15.71 -1.11
N ILE A 188 0.88 15.52 -0.48
CA ILE A 188 -0.18 16.53 -0.42
C ILE A 188 0.34 17.82 0.23
N ASN A 189 0.96 17.69 1.41
CA ASN A 189 1.48 18.83 2.16
C ASN A 189 2.63 19.55 1.45
N LYS A 190 3.43 18.81 0.67
CA LYS A 190 4.53 19.34 -0.14
C LYS A 190 4.02 20.20 -1.29
N MET A 191 2.99 19.74 -2.00
CA MET A 191 2.39 20.50 -3.10
C MET A 191 1.65 21.75 -2.60
N ASP A 192 1.04 21.66 -1.41
CA ASP A 192 0.32 22.76 -0.75
C ASP A 192 -0.81 23.37 -1.60
N GLU A 193 -1.42 22.55 -2.47
CA GLU A 193 -2.63 22.92 -3.23
C GLU A 193 -3.88 22.82 -2.33
N THR A 194 -4.86 23.70 -2.52
CA THR A 194 -6.08 23.76 -1.67
C THR A 194 -7.01 22.55 -1.87
N SER A 195 -6.91 21.86 -3.01
CA SER A 195 -7.70 20.67 -3.32
C SER A 195 -6.90 19.68 -4.13
N VAL A 196 -6.75 18.45 -3.62
CA VAL A 196 -5.96 17.39 -4.25
C VAL A 196 -6.77 16.10 -4.35
N THR A 197 -6.91 15.58 -5.56
CA THR A 197 -7.37 14.20 -5.76
C THR A 197 -6.18 13.27 -5.94
N VAL A 198 -6.21 12.14 -5.23
CA VAL A 198 -5.27 11.04 -5.37
C VAL A 198 -5.96 9.94 -6.18
N GLY A 199 -5.48 9.68 -7.39
CA GLY A 199 -5.93 8.55 -8.18
C GLY A 199 -5.26 7.27 -7.68
N VAL A 200 -6.04 6.31 -7.19
CA VAL A 200 -5.52 5.08 -6.57
C VAL A 200 -5.86 3.85 -7.41
N ASP A 201 -4.91 2.94 -7.56
CA ASP A 201 -5.08 1.61 -8.15
C ASP A 201 -4.31 0.56 -7.32
N GLY A 202 -4.51 -0.71 -7.61
CA GLY A 202 -3.85 -1.85 -6.98
C GLY A 202 -4.81 -2.77 -6.22
N SER A 203 -4.49 -4.06 -6.20
CA SER A 203 -5.33 -5.12 -5.65
C SER A 203 -5.62 -4.95 -4.16
N VAL A 204 -4.63 -4.53 -3.35
CA VAL A 204 -4.84 -4.32 -1.91
C VAL A 204 -5.88 -3.23 -1.69
N TYR A 205 -5.72 -2.08 -2.35
CA TYR A 205 -6.68 -0.98 -2.20
C TYR A 205 -8.09 -1.35 -2.71
N ARG A 206 -8.17 -2.11 -3.81
CA ARG A 206 -9.45 -2.49 -4.44
C ARG A 206 -10.25 -3.50 -3.63
N PHE A 207 -9.58 -4.51 -3.07
CA PHE A 207 -10.25 -5.69 -2.54
C PHE A 207 -10.25 -5.75 -1.01
N HIS A 208 -9.37 -5.01 -0.33
CA HIS A 208 -9.36 -5.02 1.13
C HIS A 208 -10.51 -4.15 1.69
N PRO A 209 -11.38 -4.70 2.56
CA PRO A 209 -12.67 -4.09 2.90
C PRO A 209 -12.56 -2.74 3.64
N LYS A 210 -11.45 -2.51 4.34
CA LYS A 210 -11.27 -1.32 5.20
C LYS A 210 -10.16 -0.37 4.74
N PHE A 211 -9.42 -0.72 3.67
CA PHE A 211 -8.16 -0.02 3.37
C PHE A 211 -8.39 1.43 2.94
N HIS A 212 -9.46 1.69 2.17
CA HIS A 212 -9.89 3.04 1.82
C HIS A 212 -10.18 3.89 3.05
N ASP A 213 -11.03 3.41 3.96
CA ASP A 213 -11.47 4.17 5.14
C ASP A 213 -10.31 4.46 6.09
N LEU A 214 -9.46 3.45 6.34
CA LEU A 214 -8.23 3.60 7.13
C LEU A 214 -7.31 4.66 6.52
N MET A 215 -7.13 4.63 5.20
CA MET A 215 -6.32 5.61 4.51
C MET A 215 -6.87 7.02 4.66
N VAL A 216 -8.17 7.20 4.38
CA VAL A 216 -8.87 8.49 4.47
C VAL A 216 -8.77 9.05 5.88
N GLN A 217 -9.06 8.23 6.91
CA GLN A 217 -8.98 8.65 8.30
C GLN A 217 -7.56 9.10 8.66
N LYS A 218 -6.53 8.35 8.25
CA LYS A 218 -5.16 8.65 8.61
C LYS A 218 -4.58 9.84 7.84
N ILE A 219 -4.89 9.99 6.55
CA ILE A 219 -4.44 11.14 5.75
C ILE A 219 -5.03 12.43 6.34
N ARG A 220 -6.31 12.43 6.75
CA ARG A 220 -6.94 13.60 7.41
C ARG A 220 -6.21 14.06 8.67
N GLN A 221 -5.53 13.16 9.39
CA GLN A 221 -4.77 13.51 10.60
C GLN A 221 -3.44 14.20 10.28
N PHE A 222 -2.87 13.99 9.09
CA PHE A 222 -1.54 14.46 8.72
C PHE A 222 -1.55 15.63 7.73
N VAL A 223 -2.63 15.79 6.97
CA VAL A 223 -2.76 16.88 5.98
C VAL A 223 -3.01 18.22 6.66
N LYS A 224 -2.39 19.29 6.14
CA LYS A 224 -2.59 20.66 6.64
C LYS A 224 -4.08 21.05 6.60
N PRO A 225 -4.62 21.74 7.61
CA PRO A 225 -6.07 21.97 7.74
C PRO A 225 -6.75 22.70 6.56
N HIS A 226 -6.01 23.51 5.79
CA HIS A 226 -6.56 24.25 4.65
C HIS A 226 -6.62 23.45 3.35
N ILE A 227 -6.06 22.23 3.33
CA ILE A 227 -6.02 21.38 2.15
C ILE A 227 -7.15 20.35 2.23
N SER A 228 -8.02 20.37 1.21
CA SER A 228 -9.00 19.31 0.98
C SER A 228 -8.39 18.20 0.12
N PHE A 229 -8.76 16.95 0.36
CA PHE A 229 -8.34 15.84 -0.49
C PHE A 229 -9.44 14.81 -0.72
N ASP A 230 -9.28 14.04 -1.80
CA ASP A 230 -10.15 12.92 -2.15
C ASP A 230 -9.33 11.73 -2.69
N LEU A 231 -9.80 10.51 -2.46
CA LEU A 231 -9.21 9.29 -3.03
C LEU A 231 -10.13 8.69 -4.09
N MET A 232 -9.68 8.74 -5.35
CA MET A 232 -10.46 8.30 -6.50
C MET A 232 -9.92 6.98 -7.04
N LEU A 233 -10.74 5.93 -7.06
CA LEU A 233 -10.34 4.66 -7.68
C LEU A 233 -10.14 4.83 -9.19
N SER A 234 -9.01 4.33 -9.71
CA SER A 234 -8.77 4.25 -11.15
C SER A 234 -9.44 3.00 -11.71
N GLU A 235 -10.25 3.11 -12.77
CA GLU A 235 -10.87 1.94 -13.41
C GLU A 235 -9.97 1.31 -14.48
N ASP A 236 -9.04 2.09 -15.04
CA ASP A 236 -8.03 1.67 -16.02
C ASP A 236 -6.87 2.68 -15.99
N GLY A 237 -6.02 2.57 -14.96
CA GLY A 237 -4.93 3.51 -14.73
C GLY A 237 -3.84 3.43 -15.80
N SER A 238 -3.45 2.21 -16.16
CA SER A 238 -2.34 1.91 -17.05
C SER A 238 -2.67 2.05 -18.53
N GLY A 239 -3.83 1.54 -19.00
CA GLY A 239 -4.18 1.55 -20.42
C GLY A 239 -4.49 2.96 -20.93
N ARG A 240 -5.55 3.56 -20.39
CA ARG A 240 -5.94 4.96 -20.71
C ARG A 240 -4.82 5.96 -20.42
N GLY A 241 -4.10 5.77 -19.30
CA GLY A 241 -3.00 6.66 -18.91
C GLY A 241 -1.87 6.69 -19.95
N ALA A 242 -1.44 5.52 -20.42
CA ALA A 242 -0.39 5.40 -21.43
C ALA A 242 -0.80 6.01 -22.77
N ALA A 243 -2.04 5.76 -23.22
CA ALA A 243 -2.56 6.32 -24.47
C ALA A 243 -2.57 7.87 -24.46
N LEU A 244 -2.96 8.48 -23.34
CA LEU A 244 -2.95 9.94 -23.18
C LEU A 244 -1.54 10.52 -23.20
N VAL A 245 -0.57 9.87 -22.55
CA VAL A 245 0.83 10.31 -22.57
C VAL A 245 1.40 10.21 -23.98
N ALA A 246 1.14 9.10 -24.68
CA ALA A 246 1.56 8.91 -26.07
C ALA A 246 0.97 9.99 -26.99
N ALA A 247 -0.32 10.32 -26.84
CA ALA A 247 -0.97 11.38 -27.63
C ALA A 247 -0.34 12.76 -27.41
N VAL A 248 0.03 13.10 -26.16
CA VAL A 248 0.72 14.37 -25.86
C VAL A 248 2.13 14.37 -26.44
N ALA A 249 2.88 13.28 -26.29
CA ALA A 249 4.23 13.16 -26.83
C ALA A 249 4.25 13.28 -28.38
N CYS A 250 3.30 12.64 -29.06
CA CYS A 250 3.16 12.76 -30.52
C CYS A 250 2.88 14.20 -30.96
N ARG A 251 2.09 14.97 -30.19
CA ARG A 251 1.82 16.38 -30.50
C ARG A 251 3.03 17.28 -30.25
N GLU A 252 3.86 16.99 -29.25
CA GLU A 252 5.10 17.76 -29.00
C GLU A 252 6.21 17.46 -30.01
N ALA A 253 6.13 16.33 -30.72
CA ALA A 253 7.09 15.93 -31.75
C ALA A 253 6.76 16.46 -33.17
N GLN A 254 5.60 17.10 -33.34
CA GLN A 254 5.16 17.77 -34.57
C GLN A 254 5.47 19.26 -34.53
#